data_AF-A0A0C2XKX7-F1
#
_entry.id   AF-A0A0C2XKX7-F1
#
_cell.length_a   1.000
_cell.length_b   1.000
_cell.length_c   1.000
_cell.angle_alpha   90.00
_cell.angle_beta   90.00
_cell.angle_gamma   90.00
#
_symmetry.space_group_name_H-M   'P 1'
#
loop_
_entity.id
_entity.type
_entity.pdbx_description
1 polymer ?
#
loop_
_entity_poly.entity_id
_entity_poly.type
_entity_poly.pdbx_seq_one_letter_code
_entity_poly.pdbx_strand_id
1 'polypeptide(L)'
;MPPPYEPSSLASSTETPSTTSTVSSPHESPATEYESSLNRPSIPRVNSSPTLTIPQSNVSGSSQRLTPSPTAGPSQSSLTSPSDHTHLAARNTQITDLSEEFDYEPAPSPSTAGASSNPYISDDLLNGVSIGFEPPPMSAQLGTWNKALPTIISLPFGRSVPLHIQAPSWRHVLKLLARLPGTSIQPTIEALAETKTEHKLRTVIQFAKPHLASTEWRVILWFTLEHPVPSNVPGSPRYVNDVNVLPWSYTFSQPPQLLRGGSDSQLAKAYTIPVTSSLSFPKLPITCPDLAMYLHAAMEVSRRHINDSSSGVRKLAKMIDFCYPNANADETASTERRGVGNLFKRVIGRNNNRKRGGNEDTYDLVTPFVADEWG
;
A
#
# COMPACT_ATOMS: atom_id res chain seq x y z
N MET A 1 1.43 27.58 -61.97
CA MET A 1 1.28 27.64 -60.50
C MET A 1 2.57 27.15 -59.88
N PRO A 2 3.34 28.01 -59.19
CA PRO A 2 4.55 27.61 -58.49
C PRO A 2 4.20 27.00 -57.12
N PRO A 3 4.99 26.03 -56.61
CA PRO A 3 4.89 25.59 -55.22
C PRO A 3 5.70 26.54 -54.30
N PRO A 4 5.24 26.82 -53.07
CA PRO A 4 6.02 27.55 -52.09
C PRO A 4 6.99 26.63 -51.34
N TYR A 5 8.23 27.11 -51.24
CA TYR A 5 9.31 26.69 -50.34
C TYR A 5 8.96 26.92 -48.88
N GLU A 6 9.48 26.10 -47.95
CA GLU A 6 10.30 26.52 -46.77
C GLU A 6 10.65 25.35 -45.80
N PRO A 7 11.59 25.47 -44.82
CA PRO A 7 12.96 25.00 -44.98
C PRO A 7 13.42 23.95 -43.94
N SER A 8 14.45 23.18 -44.29
CA SER A 8 15.20 22.33 -43.35
C SER A 8 16.40 23.10 -42.79
N SER A 9 16.45 23.29 -41.47
CA SER A 9 17.65 23.75 -40.77
C SER A 9 18.37 22.57 -40.11
N LEU A 10 19.55 22.26 -40.65
CA LEU A 10 20.60 21.51 -39.97
C LEU A 10 21.27 22.43 -38.94
N ALA A 11 21.49 21.93 -37.72
CA ALA A 11 22.52 22.42 -36.84
C ALA A 11 23.39 21.25 -36.38
N SER A 12 24.61 21.25 -36.91
CA SER A 12 25.74 20.45 -36.50
C SER A 12 26.35 21.07 -35.23
N SER A 13 26.77 20.26 -34.27
CA SER A 13 27.72 20.69 -33.23
C SER A 13 28.55 19.48 -32.79
N THR A 14 29.65 19.35 -33.51
CA THR A 14 30.92 18.75 -33.13
C THR A 14 31.42 19.38 -31.83
N GLU A 15 31.87 18.59 -30.85
CA GLU A 15 33.00 18.95 -29.98
C GLU A 15 33.39 17.76 -29.06
N THR A 16 34.48 17.11 -29.42
CA THR A 16 35.39 16.42 -28.50
C THR A 16 36.35 17.45 -27.91
N PRO A 17 36.84 17.25 -26.67
CA PRO A 17 38.28 16.95 -26.59
C PRO A 17 38.64 15.90 -25.54
N SER A 18 39.62 15.08 -25.93
CA SER A 18 40.47 14.28 -25.05
C SER A 18 41.52 15.17 -24.39
N THR A 19 41.83 14.94 -23.11
CA THR A 19 43.18 15.22 -22.59
C THR A 19 43.51 14.29 -21.44
N THR A 20 44.56 13.51 -21.70
CA THR A 20 45.37 12.70 -20.81
C THR A 20 46.09 13.57 -19.76
N SER A 21 46.20 13.11 -18.52
CA SER A 21 47.43 13.28 -17.74
C SER A 21 47.51 12.30 -16.58
N THR A 22 48.52 11.44 -16.71
CA THR A 22 49.15 10.55 -15.74
C THR A 22 49.90 11.37 -14.69
N VAL A 23 49.69 11.09 -13.40
CA VAL A 23 50.72 11.31 -12.35
C VAL A 23 50.69 10.14 -11.37
N SER A 24 51.82 9.43 -11.35
CA SER A 24 52.23 8.45 -10.35
C SER A 24 52.74 9.14 -9.09
N SER A 25 52.54 8.54 -7.91
CA SER A 25 53.60 8.13 -6.95
C SER A 25 53.11 7.99 -5.50
N PRO A 26 53.85 7.21 -4.69
CA PRO A 26 53.33 6.47 -3.52
C PRO A 26 53.60 7.19 -2.20
N HIS A 27 52.92 6.80 -1.13
CA HIS A 27 53.45 7.06 0.20
C HIS A 27 53.15 5.94 1.20
N GLU A 28 54.19 5.67 1.97
CA GLU A 28 54.43 4.63 2.96
C GLU A 28 53.38 4.47 4.08
N SER A 29 53.30 3.22 4.53
CA SER A 29 52.84 2.75 5.84
C SER A 29 53.52 3.46 7.02
N PRO A 30 52.90 3.39 8.20
CA PRO A 30 53.65 2.84 9.32
C PRO A 30 52.94 1.67 9.99
N ALA A 31 53.74 0.65 10.26
CA ALA A 31 53.41 -0.47 11.11
C ALA A 31 53.19 0.00 12.56
N THR A 32 52.15 -0.52 13.19
CA THR A 32 52.12 -0.67 14.65
C THR A 32 51.65 -2.08 14.95
N GLU A 33 52.63 -2.90 15.32
CA GLU A 33 52.47 -4.14 16.07
C GLU A 33 51.77 -3.82 17.39
N TYR A 34 50.68 -4.53 17.67
CA TYR A 34 50.32 -4.89 19.04
C TYR A 34 49.85 -6.34 19.03
N GLU A 35 50.76 -7.21 19.45
CA GLU A 35 50.45 -8.50 20.02
C GLU A 35 49.43 -8.33 21.16
N SER A 36 48.35 -9.12 21.12
CA SER A 36 47.64 -9.52 22.33
C SER A 36 47.03 -10.89 22.11
N SER A 37 47.69 -11.83 22.77
CA SER A 37 47.49 -13.26 22.87
C SER A 37 46.09 -13.72 23.29
N LEU A 38 45.71 -14.85 22.69
CA LEU A 38 45.03 -16.03 23.26
C LEU A 38 44.10 -15.84 24.47
N ASN A 39 42.80 -16.10 24.25
CA ASN A 39 42.12 -17.22 24.93
C ASN A 39 40.69 -17.37 24.42
N ARG A 40 40.43 -18.41 23.62
CA ARG A 40 39.06 -18.86 23.31
C ARG A 40 38.90 -20.30 23.78
N PRO A 41 38.02 -20.58 24.77
CA PRO A 41 37.77 -21.94 25.22
C PRO A 41 36.98 -22.72 24.16
N SER A 42 37.56 -23.84 23.73
CA SER A 42 36.95 -24.84 22.86
C SER A 42 35.82 -25.56 23.62
N ILE A 43 34.59 -25.42 23.14
CA ILE A 43 33.44 -26.20 23.63
C ILE A 43 33.45 -27.56 22.91
N PRO A 44 33.35 -28.70 23.63
CA PRO A 44 33.34 -30.02 23.02
C PRO A 44 32.05 -30.25 22.23
N ARG A 45 32.21 -30.60 20.95
CA ARG A 45 31.16 -31.01 20.03
C ARG A 45 30.78 -32.46 20.35
N VAL A 46 29.68 -32.65 21.07
CA VAL A 46 29.10 -33.98 21.31
C VAL A 46 28.35 -34.40 20.05
N ASN A 47 28.98 -35.29 19.28
CA ASN A 47 28.35 -36.09 18.25
C ASN A 47 27.48 -37.14 18.95
N SER A 48 26.17 -37.07 18.76
CA SER A 48 25.27 -38.18 19.10
C SER A 48 24.23 -38.30 18.00
N SER A 49 24.48 -39.22 17.09
CA SER A 49 23.49 -39.79 16.19
C SER A 49 22.53 -40.66 17.01
N PRO A 50 21.22 -40.57 16.75
CA PRO A 50 20.39 -41.76 16.80
C PRO A 50 19.88 -42.08 15.39
N THR A 51 20.43 -43.16 14.85
CA THR A 51 19.83 -43.96 13.80
C THR A 51 18.50 -44.49 14.33
N LEU A 52 17.38 -44.06 13.74
CA LEU A 52 16.09 -44.72 13.90
C LEU A 52 15.63 -45.22 12.54
N THR A 53 15.38 -46.52 12.57
CA THR A 53 15.21 -47.46 11.48
C THR A 53 13.74 -47.90 11.51
N ILE A 54 13.06 -47.82 10.34
CA ILE A 54 11.86 -48.63 9.92
C ILE A 54 10.50 -48.26 10.57
N PRO A 55 9.32 -48.44 9.90
CA PRO A 55 9.05 -49.17 8.65
C PRO A 55 8.34 -48.40 7.52
N GLN A 56 8.67 -48.83 6.30
CA GLN A 56 7.80 -48.74 5.12
C GLN A 56 6.57 -49.63 5.33
N SER A 57 5.38 -49.07 5.22
CA SER A 57 4.15 -49.82 4.94
C SER A 57 3.77 -49.64 3.48
N ASN A 58 4.08 -50.67 2.70
CA ASN A 58 3.46 -50.94 1.41
C ASN A 58 1.95 -51.11 1.60
N VAL A 59 1.15 -50.27 0.92
CA VAL A 59 -0.22 -50.64 0.57
C VAL A 59 -0.36 -50.47 -0.93
N SER A 60 -0.26 -51.61 -1.60
CA SER A 60 -0.71 -51.81 -2.96
C SER A 60 -2.24 -51.65 -2.99
N GLY A 61 -2.71 -50.63 -3.70
CA GLY A 61 -4.13 -50.40 -3.97
C GLY A 61 -4.34 -50.19 -5.46
N SER A 62 -4.42 -51.29 -6.20
CA SER A 62 -4.89 -51.35 -7.57
C SER A 62 -6.38 -50.99 -7.64
N SER A 63 -6.75 -49.95 -8.40
CA SER A 63 -8.08 -49.81 -8.99
C SER A 63 -8.08 -48.94 -10.23
N GLN A 64 -8.15 -49.63 -11.38
CA GLN A 64 -8.99 -49.37 -12.56
C GLN A 64 -9.39 -47.90 -12.80
N ARG A 65 -8.81 -47.22 -13.79
CA ARG A 65 -9.30 -47.17 -15.19
C ARG A 65 -10.80 -46.93 -15.29
N LEU A 66 -11.22 -45.68 -15.54
CA LEU A 66 -12.25 -45.34 -16.54
C LEU A 66 -12.07 -43.89 -17.01
N THR A 67 -11.69 -43.76 -18.27
CA THR A 67 -11.92 -42.59 -19.13
C THR A 67 -13.41 -42.35 -19.32
N PRO A 68 -13.84 -41.10 -19.56
CA PRO A 68 -14.49 -40.88 -20.85
C PRO A 68 -14.03 -39.59 -21.57
N SER A 69 -13.86 -39.76 -22.87
CA SER A 69 -13.66 -38.74 -23.89
C SER A 69 -15.03 -38.27 -24.46
N PRO A 70 -15.07 -37.33 -25.41
CA PRO A 70 -15.97 -36.16 -25.41
C PRO A 70 -17.34 -36.40 -26.07
N THR A 71 -18.32 -35.56 -25.71
CA THR A 71 -19.55 -35.41 -26.50
C THR A 71 -19.50 -34.07 -27.23
N ALA A 72 -19.35 -34.17 -28.55
CA ALA A 72 -19.67 -33.12 -29.50
C ALA A 72 -21.20 -33.07 -29.69
N GLY A 73 -21.76 -31.86 -29.77
CA GLY A 73 -23.15 -31.61 -30.11
C GLY A 73 -23.30 -30.22 -30.72
N PRO A 74 -23.66 -30.09 -32.02
CA PRO A 74 -23.84 -28.83 -32.71
C PRO A 74 -25.33 -28.41 -32.74
N SER A 75 -25.60 -27.12 -32.64
CA SER A 75 -26.85 -26.45 -33.04
C SER A 75 -26.51 -24.95 -33.11
N GLN A 76 -26.19 -24.34 -34.25
CA GLN A 76 -27.05 -23.97 -35.38
C GLN A 76 -28.44 -23.47 -34.96
N SER A 77 -28.54 -22.15 -34.83
CA SER A 77 -29.73 -21.38 -35.21
C SER A 77 -29.31 -19.95 -35.54
N SER A 78 -29.07 -19.74 -36.82
CA SER A 78 -29.08 -18.48 -37.54
C SER A 78 -30.53 -18.04 -37.79
N LEU A 79 -30.89 -16.78 -37.50
CA LEU A 79 -31.99 -15.99 -38.08
C LEU A 79 -31.63 -14.52 -37.81
N THR A 80 -31.06 -13.80 -38.79
CA THR A 80 -31.71 -12.82 -39.70
C THR A 80 -32.23 -11.54 -39.03
N SER A 81 -31.54 -10.43 -39.35
CA SER A 81 -31.92 -9.02 -39.61
C SER A 81 -33.44 -8.70 -39.76
N PRO A 82 -33.93 -7.44 -39.58
CA PRO A 82 -33.33 -6.20 -40.11
C PRO A 82 -33.50 -4.87 -39.32
N SER A 83 -32.74 -3.88 -39.79
CA SER A 83 -32.97 -2.44 -39.97
C SER A 83 -34.15 -1.76 -39.25
N ASP A 84 -33.93 -0.58 -38.63
CA ASP A 84 -34.15 0.71 -39.31
C ASP A 84 -34.02 1.93 -38.39
N HIS A 85 -33.55 2.99 -39.04
CA HIS A 85 -33.52 4.41 -38.73
C HIS A 85 -34.45 4.95 -37.62
N THR A 86 -33.88 5.79 -36.75
CA THR A 86 -34.56 7.04 -36.35
C THR A 86 -33.55 8.13 -36.02
N HIS A 87 -33.29 9.00 -37.00
CA HIS A 87 -32.89 10.38 -36.77
C HIS A 87 -34.04 11.09 -36.04
N LEU A 88 -33.78 11.68 -34.88
CA LEU A 88 -34.63 12.73 -34.35
C LEU A 88 -33.84 14.02 -34.20
N ALA A 89 -34.42 15.02 -34.83
CA ALA A 89 -33.87 16.31 -35.15
C ALA A 89 -33.63 17.18 -33.92
N ALA A 90 -32.59 18.00 -34.05
CA ALA A 90 -32.37 19.19 -33.25
C ALA A 90 -33.63 20.07 -33.24
N ARG A 91 -34.24 20.23 -32.06
CA ARG A 91 -35.29 21.23 -31.86
C ARG A 91 -34.61 22.53 -31.42
N ASN A 92 -34.37 23.37 -32.42
CA ASN A 92 -33.92 24.74 -32.28
C ASN A 92 -35.08 25.59 -31.74
N THR A 93 -35.09 25.91 -30.45
CA THR A 93 -35.99 26.91 -29.88
C THR A 93 -35.26 28.25 -29.84
N GLN A 94 -35.65 29.13 -30.76
CA GLN A 94 -35.42 30.56 -30.67
C GLN A 94 -36.04 31.05 -29.36
N ILE A 95 -35.20 31.51 -28.44
CA ILE A 95 -35.62 32.27 -27.27
C ILE A 95 -35.51 33.74 -27.68
N THR A 96 -36.66 34.38 -27.64
CA THR A 96 -36.87 35.79 -27.90
C THR A 96 -36.18 36.63 -26.82
N ASP A 97 -35.41 37.59 -27.30
CA ASP A 97 -34.83 38.72 -26.60
C ASP A 97 -35.94 39.55 -25.92
N LEU A 98 -35.91 39.58 -24.59
CA LEU A 98 -36.61 40.57 -23.76
C LEU A 98 -35.60 41.06 -22.73
N SER A 99 -34.96 42.17 -23.09
CA SER A 99 -34.07 42.95 -22.25
C SER A 99 -34.93 43.72 -21.23
N GLU A 100 -35.10 43.14 -20.05
CA GLU A 100 -35.61 43.84 -18.86
C GLU A 100 -34.41 44.26 -17.99
N GLU A 101 -34.13 45.56 -18.03
CA GLU A 101 -33.11 46.24 -17.23
C GLU A 101 -33.58 46.28 -15.77
N PHE A 102 -33.23 45.24 -15.00
CA PHE A 102 -33.35 45.24 -13.55
C PHE A 102 -32.00 45.63 -12.94
N ASP A 103 -31.98 46.76 -12.23
CA ASP A 103 -30.92 47.13 -11.29
C ASP A 103 -30.84 46.07 -10.18
N TYR A 104 -30.02 45.04 -10.42
CA TYR A 104 -29.65 44.07 -9.40
C TYR A 104 -28.57 44.69 -8.51
N GLU A 105 -28.98 45.06 -7.31
CA GLU A 105 -28.08 45.20 -6.17
C GLU A 105 -27.19 43.94 -6.09
N PRO A 106 -25.85 44.06 -6.03
CA PRO A 106 -24.96 42.91 -6.07
C PRO A 106 -25.18 42.06 -4.83
N ALA A 107 -25.95 40.97 -4.98
CA ALA A 107 -26.11 39.95 -3.97
C ALA A 107 -24.71 39.52 -3.50
N PRO A 108 -24.47 39.41 -2.18
CA PRO A 108 -23.19 38.97 -1.65
C PRO A 108 -22.85 37.65 -2.32
N SER A 109 -21.72 37.63 -3.02
CA SER A 109 -21.19 36.45 -3.68
C SER A 109 -21.26 35.31 -2.66
N PRO A 110 -21.93 34.18 -2.94
CA PRO A 110 -21.87 33.05 -2.04
C PRO A 110 -20.39 32.73 -1.91
N SER A 111 -19.85 33.00 -0.73
CA SER A 111 -18.48 32.66 -0.40
C SER A 111 -18.35 31.19 -0.76
N THR A 112 -17.45 30.89 -1.69
CA THR A 112 -17.06 29.53 -2.07
C THR A 112 -16.35 28.91 -0.88
N ALA A 113 -17.08 28.73 0.21
CA ALA A 113 -16.72 27.87 1.32
C ALA A 113 -16.65 26.49 0.69
N GLY A 114 -15.42 26.07 0.38
CA GLY A 114 -15.12 24.75 -0.16
C GLY A 114 -15.70 23.72 0.80
N ALA A 115 -16.88 23.21 0.45
CA ALA A 115 -17.59 22.20 1.20
C ALA A 115 -16.73 20.92 1.16
N SER A 116 -15.92 20.70 2.19
CA SER A 116 -15.47 19.35 2.52
C SER A 116 -16.74 18.60 2.90
N SER A 117 -17.21 17.79 1.97
CA SER A 117 -18.55 17.17 1.95
C SER A 117 -18.68 15.99 2.92
N ASN A 118 -18.14 16.12 4.13
CA ASN A 118 -18.39 15.18 5.21
C ASN A 118 -18.23 15.85 6.59
N PRO A 119 -19.30 16.36 7.22
CA PRO A 119 -19.23 17.00 8.54
C PRO A 119 -18.78 16.04 9.64
N TYR A 120 -18.73 14.74 9.35
CA TYR A 120 -18.38 13.68 10.30
C TYR A 120 -16.86 13.41 10.42
N ILE A 121 -16.02 14.13 9.66
CA ILE A 121 -14.57 13.93 9.70
C ILE A 121 -13.91 15.16 10.32
N SER A 122 -13.33 14.99 11.50
CA SER A 122 -12.55 16.02 12.17
C SER A 122 -11.37 16.49 11.31
N ASP A 123 -11.13 17.80 11.24
CA ASP A 123 -10.02 18.40 10.48
C ASP A 123 -8.65 17.80 10.83
N ASP A 124 -8.46 17.41 12.09
CA ASP A 124 -7.25 16.74 12.57
C ASP A 124 -6.97 15.44 11.82
N LEU A 125 -8.01 14.69 11.42
CA LEU A 125 -7.87 13.46 10.63
C LEU A 125 -7.54 13.73 9.16
N LEU A 126 -7.76 14.95 8.67
CA LEU A 126 -7.41 15.35 7.30
C LEU A 126 -5.99 15.92 7.21
N ASN A 127 -5.35 16.21 8.35
CA ASN A 127 -4.00 16.75 8.38
C ASN A 127 -2.95 15.70 7.95
N GLY A 128 -2.14 16.05 6.94
CA GLY A 128 -1.07 15.19 6.43
C GLY A 128 -1.55 14.00 5.59
N VAL A 129 -2.84 13.97 5.24
CA VAL A 129 -3.45 12.91 4.43
C VAL A 129 -3.27 13.21 2.94
N SER A 130 -2.97 12.18 2.16
CA SER A 130 -3.08 12.25 0.69
C SER A 130 -3.64 10.96 0.12
N ILE A 131 -4.52 11.08 -0.88
CA ILE A 131 -5.12 9.95 -1.58
C ILE A 131 -5.02 10.21 -3.08
N GLY A 132 -4.54 9.24 -3.85
CA GLY A 132 -4.56 9.36 -5.31
C GLY A 132 -3.57 8.44 -6.03
N PHE A 133 -3.44 8.65 -7.33
CA PHE A 133 -2.53 7.91 -8.20
C PHE A 133 -1.22 8.66 -8.45
N GLU A 134 -1.12 9.92 -8.03
CA GLU A 134 0.10 10.73 -8.12
C GLU A 134 1.13 10.28 -7.06
N PRO A 135 2.41 10.64 -7.22
CA PRO A 135 3.40 10.43 -6.16
C PRO A 135 2.97 11.11 -4.85
N PRO A 136 3.02 10.42 -3.70
CA PRO A 136 2.63 11.00 -2.42
C PRO A 136 3.57 12.14 -2.03
N PRO A 137 3.05 13.24 -1.46
CA PRO A 137 3.83 14.40 -1.09
C PRO A 137 4.74 14.09 0.11
N MET A 138 6.05 14.24 -0.10
CA MET A 138 7.10 14.02 0.91
C MET A 138 7.69 15.34 1.44
N SER A 139 6.85 16.36 1.65
CA SER A 139 7.25 17.62 2.32
C SER A 139 7.46 17.39 3.82
N ALA A 140 8.29 18.15 4.54
CA ALA A 140 8.35 18.07 6.01
C ALA A 140 7.09 18.60 6.70
N GLN A 141 6.39 19.53 6.05
CA GLN A 141 5.13 20.10 6.55
C GLN A 141 3.95 19.17 6.21
N LEU A 142 3.06 18.96 7.18
CA LEU A 142 1.80 18.26 6.97
C LEU A 142 0.81 19.29 6.40
N GLY A 143 0.39 19.09 5.15
CA GLY A 143 -0.68 19.87 4.54
C GLY A 143 -2.04 19.27 4.91
N THR A 144 -3.03 20.11 5.16
CA THR A 144 -4.42 19.66 5.31
C THR A 144 -4.99 19.27 3.96
N TRP A 145 -5.64 18.12 3.90
CA TRP A 145 -6.34 17.67 2.70
C TRP A 145 -7.51 18.62 2.38
N ASN A 146 -7.44 19.29 1.23
CA ASN A 146 -8.42 20.31 0.81
C ASN A 146 -9.29 19.88 -0.39
N LYS A 147 -9.12 18.65 -0.88
CA LYS A 147 -9.91 18.13 -2.02
C LYS A 147 -11.18 17.44 -1.49
N ALA A 148 -12.24 17.41 -2.31
CA ALA A 148 -13.42 16.60 -1.99
C ALA A 148 -12.99 15.12 -1.85
N LEU A 149 -13.50 14.44 -0.82
CA LEU A 149 -13.22 13.03 -0.62
C LEU A 149 -13.96 12.21 -1.68
N PRO A 150 -13.27 11.31 -2.41
CA PRO A 150 -13.92 10.51 -3.44
C PRO A 150 -14.87 9.49 -2.81
N THR A 151 -16.08 9.37 -3.35
CA THR A 151 -17.04 8.30 -3.00
C THR A 151 -16.61 6.95 -3.57
N ILE A 152 -16.06 6.96 -4.79
CA ILE A 152 -15.61 5.75 -5.48
C ILE A 152 -14.19 5.98 -6.00
N ILE A 153 -13.29 5.06 -5.67
CA ILE A 153 -11.92 5.05 -6.17
C ILE A 153 -11.77 3.83 -7.08
N SER A 154 -11.70 4.08 -8.39
CA SER A 154 -11.61 3.02 -9.40
C SER A 154 -10.16 2.61 -9.65
N LEU A 155 -9.83 1.34 -9.41
CA LEU A 155 -8.52 0.76 -9.64
C LEU A 155 -8.41 0.23 -11.08
N PRO A 156 -7.51 0.79 -11.90
CA PRO A 156 -7.23 0.27 -13.24
C PRO A 156 -6.50 -1.07 -13.22
N PHE A 157 -6.75 -1.91 -14.23
CA PHE A 157 -6.06 -3.18 -14.45
C PHE A 157 -4.85 -3.04 -15.37
N GLY A 158 -3.82 -3.85 -15.16
CA GLY A 158 -2.65 -3.90 -16.04
C GLY A 158 -1.62 -2.80 -15.76
N ARG A 159 -1.22 -2.05 -16.81
CA ARG A 159 -0.14 -1.05 -16.74
C ARG A 159 -0.63 0.25 -16.13
N SER A 160 -0.75 0.28 -14.82
CA SER A 160 -1.23 1.45 -14.09
C SER A 160 -0.35 1.82 -12.90
N VAL A 161 -0.46 3.07 -12.47
CA VAL A 161 0.18 3.53 -11.23
C VAL A 161 -0.66 3.02 -10.05
N PRO A 162 -0.06 2.52 -8.95
CA PRO A 162 -0.81 2.12 -7.77
C PRO A 162 -1.53 3.31 -7.12
N LEU A 163 -2.73 3.08 -6.60
CA LEU A 163 -3.40 4.04 -5.72
C LEU A 163 -2.64 4.11 -4.39
N HIS A 164 -2.41 5.31 -3.88
CA HIS A 164 -1.85 5.51 -2.55
C HIS A 164 -2.86 6.11 -1.57
N ILE A 165 -2.70 5.79 -0.29
CA ILE A 165 -3.28 6.51 0.85
C ILE A 165 -2.15 6.78 1.85
N GLN A 166 -1.81 8.05 2.06
CA GLN A 166 -0.81 8.48 3.02
C GLN A 166 -1.49 9.03 4.28
N ALA A 167 -0.91 8.78 5.44
CA ALA A 167 -1.21 9.54 6.66
C ALA A 167 0.01 9.64 7.61
N PRO A 168 -0.07 10.51 8.64
CA PRO A 168 1.03 10.71 9.59
C PRO A 168 1.37 9.47 10.43
N SER A 169 0.41 8.60 10.73
CA SER A 169 0.65 7.39 11.53
C SER A 169 -0.24 6.22 11.12
N TRP A 170 0.13 5.02 11.57
CA TRP A 170 -0.67 3.81 11.34
C TRP A 170 -2.08 3.94 11.93
N ARG A 171 -2.17 4.44 13.17
CA ARG A 171 -3.46 4.69 13.83
C ARG A 171 -4.28 5.73 13.09
N HIS A 172 -3.64 6.78 12.59
CA HIS A 172 -4.31 7.83 11.81
C HIS A 172 -4.95 7.26 10.55
N VAL A 173 -4.22 6.42 9.79
CA VAL A 173 -4.75 5.70 8.63
C VAL A 173 -5.99 4.88 9.00
N LEU A 174 -5.94 4.09 10.07
CA LEU A 174 -7.07 3.23 10.45
C LEU A 174 -8.29 4.06 10.88
N LYS A 175 -8.08 5.11 11.68
CA LYS A 175 -9.15 6.04 12.11
C LYS A 175 -9.79 6.79 10.93
N LEU A 176 -8.97 7.23 9.98
CA LEU A 176 -9.44 7.87 8.76
C LEU A 176 -10.31 6.90 7.95
N LEU A 177 -9.81 5.71 7.65
CA LEU A 177 -10.53 4.71 6.85
C LEU A 177 -11.86 4.28 7.51
N ALA A 178 -11.88 4.10 8.84
CA ALA A 178 -13.09 3.78 9.58
C ALA A 178 -14.16 4.89 9.54
N ARG A 179 -13.74 6.16 9.39
CA ARG A 179 -14.63 7.33 9.27
C ARG A 179 -14.97 7.72 7.82
N LEU A 180 -14.64 6.87 6.85
CA LEU A 180 -14.97 7.07 5.44
C LEU A 180 -16.00 6.05 4.92
N PRO A 181 -17.21 5.94 5.52
CA PRO A 181 -18.19 4.92 5.13
C PRO A 181 -18.72 5.12 3.69
N GLY A 182 -18.69 6.35 3.18
CA GLY A 182 -19.10 6.66 1.81
C GLY A 182 -18.04 6.36 0.75
N THR A 183 -16.81 6.01 1.13
CA THR A 183 -15.72 5.74 0.19
C THR A 183 -15.56 4.24 -0.04
N SER A 184 -15.56 3.83 -1.30
CA SER A 184 -15.30 2.46 -1.71
C SER A 184 -14.22 2.39 -2.80
N ILE A 185 -13.41 1.34 -2.76
CA ILE A 185 -12.43 1.00 -3.77
C ILE A 185 -13.02 -0.10 -4.65
N GLN A 186 -13.03 0.10 -5.96
CA GLN A 186 -13.65 -0.82 -6.92
C GLN A 186 -12.75 -1.00 -8.14
N PRO A 187 -12.84 -2.09 -8.92
CA PRO A 187 -12.14 -2.19 -10.18
C PRO A 187 -12.75 -1.24 -11.22
N THR A 188 -11.97 -0.76 -12.19
CA THR A 188 -12.52 -0.04 -13.35
C THR A 188 -13.43 -0.95 -14.20
N ILE A 189 -14.29 -0.37 -15.02
CA ILE A 189 -15.16 -1.12 -15.95
C ILE A 189 -14.30 -1.98 -16.91
N GLU A 190 -13.15 -1.46 -17.35
CA GLU A 190 -12.18 -2.19 -18.16
C GLU A 190 -11.62 -3.41 -17.42
N ALA A 191 -11.26 -3.25 -16.13
CA ALA A 191 -10.80 -4.34 -15.29
C ALA A 191 -11.85 -5.46 -15.17
N LEU A 192 -13.12 -5.08 -14.98
CA LEU A 192 -14.25 -6.01 -14.91
C LEU A 192 -14.47 -6.76 -16.23
N ALA A 193 -14.19 -6.13 -17.37
CA ALA A 193 -14.32 -6.76 -18.68
C ALA A 193 -13.19 -7.75 -18.99
N GLU A 194 -11.98 -7.50 -18.49
CA GLU A 194 -10.79 -8.29 -18.83
C GLU A 194 -10.71 -9.65 -18.12
N THR A 195 -11.32 -9.76 -16.93
CA THR A 195 -11.24 -10.97 -16.11
C THR A 195 -12.62 -11.45 -15.68
N LYS A 196 -12.91 -12.73 -15.96
CA LYS A 196 -14.14 -13.41 -15.50
C LYS A 196 -14.11 -13.76 -14.00
N THR A 197 -12.98 -13.51 -13.34
CA THR A 197 -12.73 -13.87 -11.95
C THR A 197 -12.95 -12.69 -11.03
N GLU A 198 -13.27 -12.98 -9.78
CA GLU A 198 -13.38 -11.97 -8.73
C GLU A 198 -12.06 -11.21 -8.52
N HIS A 199 -12.11 -9.88 -8.59
CA HIS A 199 -10.96 -9.00 -8.37
C HIS A 199 -10.61 -8.93 -6.90
N LYS A 200 -9.31 -9.01 -6.62
CA LYS A 200 -8.75 -8.94 -5.28
C LYS A 200 -7.79 -7.77 -5.15
N LEU A 201 -7.72 -7.21 -3.95
CA LEU A 201 -6.86 -6.07 -3.62
C LEU A 201 -5.50 -6.55 -3.11
N ARG A 202 -4.42 -6.09 -3.74
CA ARG A 202 -3.07 -6.24 -3.20
C ARG A 202 -2.68 -4.97 -2.45
N THR A 203 -2.10 -5.14 -1.26
CA THR A 203 -1.69 -4.04 -0.39
C THR A 203 -0.21 -4.11 -0.07
N VAL A 204 0.49 -3.01 -0.30
CA VAL A 204 1.87 -2.79 0.16
C VAL A 204 1.86 -1.63 1.15
N ILE A 205 2.35 -1.87 2.36
CA ILE A 205 2.48 -0.87 3.41
C ILE A 205 3.91 -0.35 3.36
N GLN A 206 4.07 0.96 3.27
CA GLN A 206 5.35 1.64 3.30
C GLN A 206 5.40 2.64 4.46
N PHE A 207 6.46 2.58 5.25
CA PHE A 207 6.80 3.61 6.23
C PHE A 207 7.94 4.44 5.64
N ALA A 208 7.74 5.74 5.47
CA ALA A 208 8.73 6.60 4.82
C ALA A 208 9.00 7.87 5.63
N LYS A 209 10.25 8.31 5.62
CA LYS A 209 10.68 9.61 6.16
C LYS A 209 10.71 10.65 5.04
N PRO A 210 10.19 11.87 5.27
CA PRO A 210 10.37 12.98 4.33
C PRO A 210 11.85 13.31 4.06
N HIS A 211 12.69 13.17 5.09
CA HIS A 211 14.12 13.45 5.03
C HIS A 211 14.89 12.56 6.02
N LEU A 212 16.17 12.30 5.77
CA LEU A 212 16.99 11.40 6.61
C LEU A 212 17.12 11.90 8.06
N ALA A 213 17.21 13.22 8.22
CA ALA A 213 17.24 13.89 9.52
C ALA A 213 15.88 13.96 10.22
N SER A 214 14.78 13.62 9.53
CA SER A 214 13.45 13.61 10.15
C SER A 214 13.35 12.44 11.14
N THR A 215 12.77 12.70 12.30
CA THR A 215 12.38 11.68 13.28
C THR A 215 10.99 11.11 12.99
N GLU A 216 10.22 11.77 12.13
CA GLU A 216 8.84 11.43 11.83
C GLU A 216 8.74 10.45 10.68
N TRP A 217 7.94 9.40 10.88
CA TRP A 217 7.60 8.43 9.87
C TRP A 217 6.18 8.69 9.36
N ARG A 218 5.97 8.50 8.06
CA ARG A 218 4.64 8.49 7.43
C ARG A 218 4.27 7.09 7.02
N VAL A 219 2.99 6.76 7.07
CA VAL A 219 2.47 5.52 6.49
C VAL A 219 1.90 5.83 5.12
N ILE A 220 2.30 5.05 4.13
CA ILE A 220 1.76 5.07 2.77
C ILE A 220 1.26 3.66 2.47
N LEU A 221 -0.03 3.52 2.24
CA LEU A 221 -0.64 2.30 1.72
C LEU A 221 -0.66 2.38 0.21
N TRP A 222 -0.17 1.36 -0.47
CA TRP A 222 -0.22 1.24 -1.92
C TRP A 222 -1.13 0.09 -2.35
N PHE A 223 -2.00 0.35 -3.31
CA PHE A 223 -3.04 -0.56 -3.75
C PHE A 223 -2.96 -0.82 -5.25
N THR A 224 -3.09 -2.10 -5.61
CA THR A 224 -3.22 -2.57 -6.99
C THR A 224 -4.20 -3.73 -7.05
N LEU A 225 -4.76 -4.00 -8.23
CA LEU A 225 -5.47 -5.25 -8.47
C LEU A 225 -4.50 -6.44 -8.44
N GLU A 226 -4.96 -7.59 -7.91
CA GLU A 226 -4.21 -8.84 -7.99
C GLU A 226 -4.15 -9.32 -9.45
N HIS A 227 -2.96 -9.74 -9.87
CA HIS A 227 -2.75 -10.40 -11.14
C HIS A 227 -2.21 -11.81 -10.91
N PRO A 228 -2.72 -12.83 -11.62
CA PRO A 228 -2.16 -14.16 -11.55
C PRO A 228 -0.72 -14.13 -12.04
N VAL A 229 0.18 -14.75 -11.29
CA VAL A 229 1.58 -14.87 -11.68
C VAL A 229 1.69 -15.95 -12.75
N PRO A 230 2.23 -15.64 -13.95
CA PRO A 230 2.42 -16.66 -14.98
C PRO A 230 3.31 -17.80 -14.47
N SER A 231 2.95 -19.04 -14.79
CA SER A 231 3.65 -20.24 -14.30
C SER A 231 5.09 -20.38 -14.83
N ASN A 232 5.41 -19.68 -15.93
CA ASN A 232 6.73 -19.64 -16.54
C ASN A 232 7.70 -18.65 -15.87
N VAL A 233 7.25 -17.83 -14.92
CA VAL A 233 8.11 -16.86 -14.23
C VAL A 233 8.95 -17.55 -13.16
N PRO A 234 10.29 -17.51 -13.25
CA PRO A 234 11.16 -18.07 -12.22
C PRO A 234 10.91 -17.43 -10.86
N GLY A 235 10.73 -18.28 -9.85
CA GLY A 235 10.44 -17.81 -8.48
C GLY A 235 9.02 -17.25 -8.32
N SER A 236 8.05 -17.64 -9.16
CA SER A 236 6.65 -17.21 -9.04
C SER A 236 6.05 -17.25 -7.62
N PRO A 237 6.37 -18.21 -6.71
CA PRO A 237 5.81 -18.22 -5.36
C PRO A 237 6.20 -17.00 -4.51
N ARG A 238 7.31 -16.33 -4.82
CA ARG A 238 7.79 -15.16 -4.04
C ARG A 238 6.83 -13.98 -4.15
N TYR A 239 6.17 -13.80 -5.29
CA TYR A 239 5.22 -12.69 -5.50
C TYR A 239 3.92 -12.87 -4.71
N VAL A 240 3.65 -14.07 -4.20
CA VAL A 240 2.46 -14.38 -3.40
C VAL A 240 2.76 -14.32 -1.90
N ASN A 241 3.89 -14.91 -1.49
CA ASN A 241 4.15 -15.18 -0.07
C ASN A 241 5.26 -14.32 0.54
N ASP A 242 6.15 -13.72 -0.25
CA ASP A 242 7.27 -12.94 0.28
C ASP A 242 6.83 -11.51 0.59
N VAL A 243 6.98 -11.13 1.86
CA VAL A 243 6.63 -9.80 2.38
C VAL A 243 7.58 -8.70 1.91
N ASN A 244 8.78 -9.05 1.43
CA ASN A 244 9.78 -8.10 0.96
C ASN A 244 9.71 -7.87 -0.55
N VAL A 245 8.94 -8.70 -1.27
CA VAL A 245 8.81 -8.61 -2.71
C VAL A 245 7.51 -7.89 -3.05
N LEU A 246 7.61 -6.93 -3.97
CA LEU A 246 6.42 -6.25 -4.48
C LEU A 246 5.53 -7.25 -5.25
N PRO A 247 4.20 -7.12 -5.17
CA PRO A 247 3.28 -7.96 -5.93
C PRO A 247 3.60 -7.97 -7.43
N TRP A 248 3.20 -9.04 -8.13
CA TRP A 248 3.40 -9.16 -9.59
C TRP A 248 2.77 -8.02 -10.39
N SER A 249 1.71 -7.38 -9.88
CA SER A 249 1.13 -6.18 -10.48
C SER A 249 2.15 -5.04 -10.71
N TYR A 250 3.19 -4.96 -9.89
CA TYR A 250 4.25 -3.96 -10.01
C TYR A 250 5.27 -4.26 -11.12
N THR A 251 5.13 -5.35 -11.87
CA THR A 251 5.95 -5.61 -13.07
C THR A 251 5.35 -5.01 -14.34
N PHE A 252 4.08 -4.58 -14.30
CA PHE A 252 3.41 -3.99 -15.47
C PHE A 252 3.73 -2.51 -15.67
N SER A 253 4.07 -1.80 -14.60
CA SER A 253 4.44 -0.39 -14.60
C SER A 253 5.71 -0.18 -13.78
N GLN A 254 6.38 0.96 -13.97
CA GLN A 254 7.55 1.27 -13.17
C GLN A 254 7.09 1.51 -11.72
N PRO A 255 7.64 0.81 -10.71
CA PRO A 255 7.26 1.04 -9.32
C PRO A 255 7.47 2.50 -8.93
N PRO A 256 6.59 3.06 -8.07
CA PRO A 256 6.79 4.38 -7.47
C PRO A 256 8.22 4.53 -6.95
N GLN A 257 8.84 5.70 -7.14
CA GLN A 257 10.25 5.92 -6.78
C GLN A 257 10.54 5.54 -5.32
N LEU A 258 9.61 5.83 -4.41
CA LEU A 258 9.73 5.48 -3.00
C LEU A 258 9.84 3.97 -2.76
N LEU A 259 9.24 3.13 -3.61
CA LEU A 259 9.28 1.67 -3.48
C LEU A 259 10.53 1.03 -4.13
N ARG A 260 11.36 1.81 -4.84
CA ARG A 260 12.55 1.28 -5.52
C ARG A 260 13.73 1.04 -4.58
N GLY A 261 13.77 1.72 -3.44
CA GLY A 261 14.89 1.68 -2.49
C GLY A 261 15.06 0.39 -1.68
N GLY A 262 14.33 -0.68 -2.03
CA GLY A 262 14.27 -1.92 -1.26
C GLY A 262 13.35 -1.83 -0.04
N SER A 263 13.09 -2.98 0.58
CA SER A 263 12.13 -3.08 1.69
C SER A 263 12.65 -2.58 3.03
N ASP A 264 13.95 -2.32 3.18
CA ASP A 264 14.61 -2.03 4.46
C ASP A 264 15.60 -0.85 4.41
N SER A 265 15.34 0.15 3.57
CA SER A 265 16.12 1.40 3.56
C SER A 265 15.97 2.19 4.87
N GLN A 266 16.92 3.09 5.14
CA GLN A 266 16.86 4.03 6.26
C GLN A 266 15.76 5.09 6.07
N LEU A 267 15.48 5.45 4.81
CA LEU A 267 14.44 6.43 4.46
C LEU A 267 13.07 5.79 4.29
N ALA A 268 13.02 4.51 3.92
CA ALA A 268 11.77 3.83 3.61
C ALA A 268 11.84 2.35 3.97
N LYS A 269 10.77 1.84 4.57
CA LYS A 269 10.58 0.43 4.86
C LYS A 269 9.29 -0.03 4.23
N ALA A 270 9.31 -1.12 3.48
CA ALA A 270 8.13 -1.66 2.80
C ALA A 270 7.78 -3.07 3.29
N TYR A 271 6.49 -3.37 3.29
CA TYR A 271 5.90 -4.64 3.68
C TYR A 271 4.72 -4.95 2.76
N THR A 272 4.83 -6.02 1.98
CA THR A 272 3.71 -6.57 1.21
C THR A 272 2.90 -7.48 2.13
N ILE A 273 1.58 -7.24 2.25
CA ILE A 273 0.71 -8.13 3.02
C ILE A 273 0.61 -9.47 2.26
N PRO A 274 1.07 -10.59 2.83
CA PRO A 274 1.01 -11.90 2.17
C PRO A 274 -0.37 -12.54 2.40
N VAL A 275 -0.72 -13.54 1.58
CA VAL A 275 -1.82 -14.44 1.92
C VAL A 275 -1.39 -15.30 3.11
N THR A 276 -2.27 -15.43 4.10
CA THR A 276 -2.09 -16.39 5.20
C THR A 276 -3.34 -17.27 5.31
N SER A 277 -3.25 -18.35 6.08
CA SER A 277 -4.40 -19.23 6.33
C SER A 277 -5.60 -18.51 6.97
N SER A 278 -5.34 -17.46 7.74
CA SER A 278 -6.37 -16.66 8.42
C SER A 278 -6.71 -15.35 7.71
N LEU A 279 -5.94 -14.93 6.71
CA LEU A 279 -6.07 -13.63 6.06
C LEU A 279 -5.89 -13.77 4.54
N SER A 280 -7.00 -13.77 3.82
CA SER A 280 -7.02 -13.71 2.36
C SER A 280 -6.98 -12.26 1.87
N PHE A 281 -6.63 -12.06 0.59
CA PHE A 281 -6.78 -10.74 -0.02
C PHE A 281 -8.23 -10.27 0.01
N PRO A 282 -8.48 -8.97 0.23
CA PRO A 282 -9.82 -8.43 0.19
C PRO A 282 -10.39 -8.51 -1.22
N LYS A 283 -11.67 -8.85 -1.30
CA LYS A 283 -12.44 -8.87 -2.55
C LYS A 283 -12.89 -7.44 -2.87
N LEU A 284 -13.03 -7.13 -4.15
CA LEU A 284 -13.52 -5.83 -4.60
C LEU A 284 -14.95 -5.96 -5.16
N PRO A 285 -15.83 -4.96 -4.93
CA PRO A 285 -15.58 -3.69 -4.24
C PRO A 285 -15.37 -3.84 -2.72
N ILE A 286 -14.58 -2.94 -2.12
CA ILE A 286 -14.37 -2.88 -0.66
C ILE A 286 -14.60 -1.46 -0.15
N THR A 287 -15.31 -1.32 0.97
CA THR A 287 -15.49 -0.02 1.64
C THR A 287 -14.24 0.36 2.46
N CYS A 288 -14.01 1.65 2.71
CA CYS A 288 -12.90 2.07 3.56
C CYS A 288 -12.97 1.51 5.00
N PRO A 289 -14.14 1.43 5.66
CA PRO A 289 -14.24 0.77 6.97
C PRO A 289 -13.86 -0.73 6.93
N ASP A 290 -14.31 -1.48 5.93
CA ASP A 290 -13.93 -2.89 5.77
C ASP A 290 -12.42 -3.04 5.50
N LEU A 291 -11.85 -2.09 4.74
CA LEU A 291 -10.41 -2.02 4.52
C LEU A 291 -9.65 -1.75 5.83
N ALA A 292 -10.16 -0.86 6.69
CA ALA A 292 -9.59 -0.61 8.00
C ALA A 292 -9.57 -1.89 8.86
N MET A 293 -10.68 -2.64 8.87
CA MET A 293 -10.78 -3.93 9.58
C MET A 293 -9.80 -4.97 9.02
N TYR A 294 -9.65 -5.04 7.69
CA TYR A 294 -8.66 -5.90 7.06
C TYR A 294 -7.22 -5.56 7.47
N LEU A 295 -6.86 -4.27 7.45
CA LEU A 295 -5.53 -3.80 7.83
C LEU A 295 -5.25 -4.06 9.32
N HIS A 296 -6.25 -3.84 10.18
CA HIS A 296 -6.18 -4.19 11.60
C HIS A 296 -5.95 -5.70 11.80
N ALA A 297 -6.72 -6.55 11.09
CA ALA A 297 -6.54 -8.00 11.12
C ALA A 297 -5.14 -8.41 10.62
N ALA A 298 -4.59 -7.75 9.59
CA ALA A 298 -3.23 -8.01 9.12
C ALA A 298 -2.16 -7.70 10.18
N MET A 299 -2.31 -6.59 10.89
CA MET A 299 -1.45 -6.24 12.03
C MET A 299 -1.57 -7.27 13.16
N GLU A 300 -2.78 -7.70 13.50
CA GLU A 300 -3.01 -8.70 14.54
C GLU A 300 -2.40 -10.06 14.20
N VAL A 301 -2.53 -10.50 12.94
CA VAL A 301 -1.83 -11.69 12.44
C VAL A 301 -0.31 -11.52 12.58
N SER A 302 0.23 -10.34 12.27
CA SER A 302 1.65 -10.03 12.46
C SER A 302 2.09 -10.14 13.93
N ARG A 303 1.30 -9.58 14.86
CA ARG A 303 1.57 -9.64 16.31
C ARG A 303 1.54 -11.07 16.85
N ARG A 304 0.59 -11.90 16.41
CA ARG A 304 0.51 -13.33 16.80
C ARG A 304 1.76 -14.12 16.41
N HIS A 305 2.41 -13.74 15.30
CA HIS A 305 3.62 -14.40 14.80
C HIS A 305 4.92 -13.76 15.31
N ILE A 306 4.89 -12.87 16.32
CA ILE A 306 6.09 -12.15 16.77
C ILE A 306 7.27 -13.07 17.16
N ASN A 307 6.93 -14.23 17.72
CA ASN A 307 7.88 -15.25 18.19
C ASN A 307 8.29 -16.24 17.09
N ASP A 308 7.58 -16.30 15.98
CA ASP A 308 7.93 -17.13 14.85
C ASP A 308 9.08 -16.46 14.08
N SER A 309 10.28 -17.02 14.22
CA SER A 309 11.47 -16.45 13.61
C SER A 309 11.62 -16.75 12.12
N SER A 310 10.79 -17.65 11.59
CA SER A 310 10.85 -18.10 10.20
C SER A 310 9.89 -17.33 9.28
N SER A 311 8.82 -16.75 9.82
CA SER A 311 7.84 -16.03 9.00
C SER A 311 8.18 -14.54 8.87
N GLY A 312 8.15 -14.05 7.62
CA GLY A 312 8.16 -12.61 7.34
C GLY A 312 6.94 -11.89 7.91
N VAL A 313 5.90 -12.62 8.33
CA VAL A 313 4.62 -12.12 8.80
C VAL A 313 4.76 -11.20 10.01
N ARG A 314 5.71 -11.44 10.92
CA ARG A 314 5.96 -10.57 12.09
C ARG A 314 6.55 -9.19 11.76
N LYS A 315 7.04 -9.01 10.54
CA LYS A 315 7.79 -7.82 10.14
C LYS A 315 6.95 -6.55 10.28
N LEU A 316 5.66 -6.62 9.93
CA LEU A 316 4.74 -5.48 10.01
C LEU A 316 4.63 -4.92 11.44
N ALA A 317 4.32 -5.76 12.42
CA ALA A 317 4.22 -5.34 13.83
C ALA A 317 5.53 -4.67 14.30
N LYS A 318 6.69 -5.29 14.00
CA LYS A 318 7.99 -4.71 14.34
C LYS A 318 8.26 -3.37 13.64
N MET A 319 7.84 -3.22 12.40
CA MET A 319 7.97 -1.96 11.66
C MET A 319 7.11 -0.86 12.27
N ILE A 320 5.86 -1.17 12.64
CA ILE A 320 4.97 -0.22 13.32
C ILE A 320 5.57 0.20 14.67
N ASP A 321 6.01 -0.76 15.49
CA ASP A 321 6.63 -0.48 16.79
C ASP A 321 7.92 0.35 16.66
N PHE A 322 8.71 0.10 15.62
CA PHE A 322 9.94 0.84 15.33
C PHE A 322 9.66 2.28 14.84
N CYS A 323 8.69 2.45 13.96
CA CYS A 323 8.35 3.76 13.38
C CYS A 323 7.55 4.64 14.34
N TYR A 324 6.78 4.04 15.25
CA TYR A 324 5.87 4.75 16.17
C TYR A 324 5.99 4.25 17.62
N PRO A 325 7.15 4.38 18.27
CA PRO A 325 7.38 3.83 19.61
C PRO A 325 6.46 4.44 20.69
N ASN A 326 6.01 5.68 20.48
CA ASN A 326 5.17 6.42 21.42
C ASN A 326 3.66 6.21 21.20
N ALA A 327 3.23 5.57 20.10
CA ALA A 327 1.81 5.42 19.79
C ALA A 327 1.04 4.65 20.88
N ASN A 328 1.74 3.77 21.62
CA ASN A 328 1.15 2.99 22.72
C ASN A 328 1.23 3.71 24.09
N ALA A 329 1.92 4.86 24.18
CA ALA A 329 2.16 5.56 25.45
C ALA A 329 1.06 6.58 25.76
N ASP A 330 0.62 7.32 24.75
CA ASP A 330 -0.37 8.40 24.90
C ASP A 330 -1.77 7.87 25.30
N GLU A 331 -2.06 6.61 24.98
CA GLU A 331 -3.35 5.96 25.27
C GLU A 331 -3.54 5.65 26.76
N THR A 332 -2.47 5.42 27.51
CA THR A 332 -2.56 5.25 28.97
C THR A 332 -2.62 6.56 29.74
N ALA A 333 -2.35 7.70 29.09
CA ALA A 333 -2.26 9.00 29.75
C ALA A 333 -3.57 9.79 29.74
N SER A 334 -4.52 9.47 28.84
CA SER A 334 -5.81 10.16 28.77
C SER A 334 -6.82 9.76 29.85
N THR A 335 -6.57 8.68 30.60
CA THR A 335 -7.53 8.18 31.63
C THR A 335 -6.96 8.17 33.06
N GLU A 336 -5.65 8.39 33.26
CA GLU A 336 -5.06 8.41 34.61
C GLU A 336 -4.30 9.71 34.90
N ARG A 337 -4.94 10.54 35.74
CA ARG A 337 -4.38 11.56 36.63
C ARG A 337 -2.85 11.64 36.62
N ARG A 338 -2.34 12.70 35.98
CA ARG A 338 -1.14 13.50 36.32
C ARG A 338 -0.35 12.97 37.55
N GLY A 339 0.52 11.99 37.32
CA GLY A 339 1.42 11.42 38.34
C GLY A 339 2.88 11.69 37.99
N VAL A 340 3.50 12.65 38.68
CA VAL A 340 4.91 13.01 38.55
C VAL A 340 5.79 11.88 39.10
N GLY A 341 6.35 11.02 38.26
CA GLY A 341 7.27 9.99 38.76
C GLY A 341 7.72 8.94 37.77
N ASN A 342 8.49 9.31 36.73
CA ASN A 342 9.05 8.31 35.80
C ASN A 342 10.56 8.45 35.50
N LEU A 343 11.32 9.14 36.34
CA LEU A 343 12.76 9.36 36.11
C LEU A 343 13.71 8.24 36.60
N PHE A 344 13.23 7.17 37.24
CA PHE A 344 14.11 6.13 37.81
C PHE A 344 14.00 4.72 37.21
N LYS A 345 13.26 4.51 36.12
CA LYS A 345 12.95 3.15 35.63
C LYS A 345 13.93 2.56 34.61
N ARG A 346 15.16 3.07 34.51
CA ARG A 346 16.10 2.71 33.41
C ARG A 346 17.09 1.57 33.71
N VAL A 347 17.15 0.98 34.92
CA VAL A 347 18.31 0.11 35.26
C VAL A 347 18.00 -1.32 35.73
N ILE A 348 16.76 -1.81 35.73
CA ILE A 348 16.49 -3.22 36.06
C ILE A 348 15.68 -3.93 34.98
N GLY A 349 16.40 -4.76 34.22
CA GLY A 349 16.06 -6.13 33.84
C GLY A 349 14.60 -6.50 33.57
N ARG A 350 14.34 -6.86 32.31
CA ARG A 350 13.86 -8.20 31.93
C ARG A 350 12.63 -8.71 32.72
N ASN A 351 11.43 -8.37 32.26
CA ASN A 351 10.36 -9.30 31.86
C ASN A 351 9.12 -8.47 31.47
N ASN A 352 8.74 -8.40 30.20
CA ASN A 352 7.49 -7.75 29.79
C ASN A 352 6.64 -8.72 28.97
N ASN A 353 5.95 -9.61 29.68
CA ASN A 353 4.67 -10.15 29.23
C ASN A 353 3.64 -9.01 29.23
N ARG A 354 3.75 -8.08 28.28
CA ARG A 354 2.67 -7.14 27.97
C ARG A 354 1.69 -7.86 27.05
N LYS A 355 0.84 -8.72 27.62
CA LYS A 355 -0.51 -8.91 27.08
C LYS A 355 -1.27 -7.62 27.38
N ARG A 356 -1.11 -6.59 26.55
CA ARG A 356 -1.68 -5.26 26.80
C ARG A 356 -2.32 -4.76 25.50
N GLY A 357 -3.63 -4.48 25.58
CA GLY A 357 -4.39 -3.67 24.62
C GLY A 357 -4.75 -4.36 23.30
N GLY A 358 -5.75 -5.24 23.30
CA GLY A 358 -6.35 -5.77 22.06
C GLY A 358 -7.77 -5.26 21.79
N ASN A 359 -8.47 -4.72 22.81
CA ASN A 359 -9.88 -4.39 22.69
C ASN A 359 -10.14 -2.92 22.31
N GLU A 360 -9.39 -1.96 22.85
CA GLU A 360 -9.65 -0.51 22.62
C GLU A 360 -9.51 -0.11 21.14
N ASP A 361 -8.46 -0.59 20.46
CA ASP A 361 -8.29 -0.39 19.01
C ASP A 361 -9.48 -0.93 18.21
N THR A 362 -10.10 -2.03 18.66
CA THR A 362 -11.27 -2.59 17.98
C THR A 362 -12.52 -1.74 18.23
N TYR A 363 -12.70 -1.17 19.42
CA TYR A 363 -13.83 -0.28 19.72
C TYR A 363 -13.77 1.01 18.89
N ASP A 364 -12.59 1.64 18.78
CA ASP A 364 -12.38 2.85 17.94
C ASP A 364 -12.72 2.61 16.46
N LEU A 365 -12.60 1.37 15.98
CA LEU A 365 -12.86 0.98 14.59
C LEU A 365 -14.30 0.51 14.35
N VAL A 366 -14.94 -0.11 15.35
CA VAL A 366 -16.25 -0.76 15.21
C VAL A 366 -17.41 0.17 15.61
N THR A 367 -17.20 1.11 16.54
CA THR A 367 -18.22 2.09 16.94
C THR A 367 -17.83 3.51 16.51
N PRO A 368 -18.15 3.92 15.27
CA PRO A 368 -17.88 5.28 14.81
C PRO A 368 -18.76 6.34 15.51
N PHE A 369 -19.83 5.92 16.19
CA PHE A 369 -20.73 6.80 16.93
C PHE A 369 -20.26 6.96 18.38
N VAL A 370 -19.61 8.08 18.67
CA VAL A 370 -19.36 8.52 20.04
C VAL A 370 -20.71 9.00 20.61
N ALA A 371 -21.18 8.37 21.69
CA ALA A 371 -22.47 8.69 22.30
C ALA A 371 -22.51 10.08 22.98
N ASP A 372 -21.37 10.75 23.13
CA ASP A 372 -21.21 11.96 23.96
C ASP A 372 -21.59 13.29 23.27
N GLU A 373 -22.00 13.29 22.00
CA GLU A 373 -22.41 14.53 21.27
C GLU A 373 -23.94 14.72 21.17
N TRP A 374 -24.74 13.86 21.80
CA TRP A 374 -26.22 13.94 21.80
C TRP A 374 -26.83 14.18 23.20
N GLY A 375 -26.19 15.03 24.01
CA GLY A 375 -26.68 15.49 25.31
C GLY A 375 -27.06 16.97 25.32
#